data_AF-A0A497N8C7-F1
#
_entry.id   AF-A0A497N8C7-F1
#
_cell.length_a   1.000
_cell.length_b   1.000
_cell.length_c   1.000
_cell.angle_alpha   90.00
_cell.angle_beta   90.00
_cell.angle_gamma   90.00
#
_symmetry.space_group_name_H-M   'P 1'
#
loop_
_entity.id
_entity.type
_entity.pdbx_description
1 polymer ?
#
loop_
_entity_poly.entity_id
_entity_poly.type
_entity_poly.pdbx_seq_one_letter_code
_entity_poly.pdbx_strand_id
1 'polypeptide(L)'
;MDRPYLRMLFRPQVKEPTLITGLPGFGNIGKIVANLLIKFSQAELFAELYSPSFPDIVIVDKGGVCRLPRYEFYAPKSGRNIIILTGDVQPPLDDIPAHYEVCGMVLDLMDEFGCKYIITIGGIPSSQPVKEVYVAATKPEIAVDYMEKGAIIYGGGRIMGASGLLLGLAKRRGMEGACILGSTMGLTADRESAFQVFKFLTKILEPMQEEV
;
A
#
# COMPACT_ATOMS: atom_id res chain seq x y z
N MET A 1 9.11 -0.52 -24.32
CA MET A 1 8.78 -1.47 -23.23
C MET A 1 7.35 -1.85 -23.52
N ASP A 2 7.10 -3.14 -23.77
CA ASP A 2 5.84 -3.53 -24.42
C ASP A 2 4.93 -4.31 -23.48
N ARG A 3 5.46 -4.66 -22.29
CA ARG A 3 4.74 -5.27 -21.18
C ARG A 3 5.38 -4.83 -19.85
N PRO A 4 4.63 -4.83 -18.75
CA PRO A 4 5.23 -4.62 -17.44
C PRO A 4 6.29 -5.68 -17.12
N TYR A 5 7.27 -5.32 -16.29
CA TYR A 5 8.26 -6.28 -15.81
C TYR A 5 8.73 -5.95 -14.39
N LEU A 6 9.13 -7.02 -13.70
CA LEU A 6 9.67 -6.96 -12.35
C LEU A 6 11.19 -7.15 -12.39
N ARG A 7 11.91 -6.29 -11.69
CA ARG A 7 13.36 -6.37 -11.49
C ARG A 7 13.64 -6.70 -10.03
N MET A 8 14.08 -7.93 -9.77
CA MET A 8 14.53 -8.37 -8.46
C MET A 8 15.99 -7.93 -8.24
N LEU A 9 16.26 -7.19 -7.18
CA LEU A 9 17.60 -6.77 -6.76
C LEU A 9 18.25 -7.81 -5.85
N PHE A 10 17.46 -8.33 -4.91
CA PHE A 10 17.80 -9.48 -4.07
C PHE A 10 16.52 -10.16 -3.57
N ARG A 11 16.60 -11.40 -3.11
CA ARG A 11 15.45 -12.10 -2.52
C ARG A 11 15.51 -12.01 -0.99
N PRO A 12 14.61 -11.28 -0.32
CA PRO A 12 14.62 -11.16 1.13
C PRO A 12 14.23 -12.48 1.81
N GLN A 13 14.74 -12.69 3.02
CA GLN A 13 14.42 -13.85 3.85
C GLN A 13 13.18 -13.56 4.72
N VAL A 14 12.02 -13.49 4.07
CA VAL A 14 10.70 -13.35 4.72
C VAL A 14 9.87 -14.61 4.45
N LYS A 15 9.00 -15.00 5.38
CA LYS A 15 8.22 -16.25 5.30
C LYS A 15 6.75 -15.95 5.56
N GLU A 16 5.89 -15.98 4.55
CA GLU A 16 4.48 -15.58 4.68
C GLU A 16 4.31 -14.12 5.18
N PRO A 17 4.96 -13.14 4.52
CA PRO A 17 4.92 -11.77 5.01
C PRO A 17 3.53 -11.15 4.89
N THR A 18 3.27 -10.14 5.71
CA THR A 18 2.15 -9.21 5.45
C THR A 18 2.57 -8.17 4.43
N LEU A 19 1.82 -8.04 3.33
CA LEU A 19 2.01 -6.96 2.37
C LEU A 19 1.36 -5.67 2.91
N ILE A 20 2.12 -4.59 3.02
CA ILE A 20 1.63 -3.25 3.39
C ILE A 20 1.81 -2.31 2.20
N THR A 21 0.72 -1.78 1.65
CA THR A 21 0.75 -0.98 0.41
C THR A 21 0.39 0.48 0.69
N GLY A 22 1.22 1.41 0.24
CA GLY A 22 0.94 2.83 0.29
C GLY A 22 1.40 3.53 -0.98
N LEU A 23 0.47 3.71 -1.92
CA LEU A 23 0.72 4.35 -3.22
C LEU A 23 0.27 5.83 -3.22
N PRO A 24 0.70 6.64 -4.20
CA PRO A 24 0.20 8.01 -4.37
C PRO A 24 -1.33 8.03 -4.51
N GLY A 25 -1.99 9.04 -3.93
CA GLY A 25 -3.46 9.16 -3.94
C GLY A 25 -3.92 10.40 -3.16
N PHE A 26 -5.18 10.42 -2.73
CA PHE A 26 -5.71 11.51 -1.90
C PHE A 26 -4.83 11.75 -0.66
N GLY A 27 -4.50 13.01 -0.41
CA GLY A 27 -3.64 13.38 0.72
C GLY A 27 -2.19 12.90 0.62
N ASN A 28 -1.81 12.16 -0.44
CA ASN A 28 -0.63 11.28 -0.46
C ASN A 28 -0.47 10.42 0.81
N ILE A 29 -1.59 10.08 1.48
CA ILE A 29 -1.59 9.45 2.80
C ILE A 29 -0.87 8.10 2.76
N GLY A 30 -1.27 7.21 1.84
CA GLY A 30 -0.66 5.90 1.68
C GLY A 30 0.85 6.00 1.46
N LYS A 31 1.29 6.81 0.49
CA LYS A 31 2.72 7.02 0.20
C LYS A 31 3.52 7.55 1.39
N ILE A 32 2.98 8.52 2.14
CA ILE A 32 3.66 9.05 3.33
C ILE A 32 3.80 7.95 4.39
N VAL A 33 2.72 7.20 4.65
CA VAL A 33 2.71 6.11 5.64
C VAL A 33 3.70 5.00 5.27
N ALA A 34 3.73 4.57 4.01
CA ALA A 34 4.69 3.58 3.53
C ALA A 34 6.13 4.07 3.68
N ASN A 35 6.43 5.33 3.32
CA ASN A 35 7.76 5.92 3.47
C ASN A 35 8.19 6.03 4.95
N LEU A 36 7.28 6.37 5.86
CA LEU A 36 7.54 6.34 7.30
C LEU A 36 7.88 4.92 7.73
N LEU A 37 7.07 3.92 7.36
CA LEU A 37 7.27 2.54 7.73
C LEU A 37 8.60 1.98 7.21
N ILE A 38 8.97 2.28 5.96
CA ILE A 38 10.29 1.92 5.38
C ILE A 38 11.42 2.48 6.25
N LYS A 39 11.34 3.76 6.62
CA LYS A 39 12.36 4.42 7.45
C LYS A 39 12.45 3.79 8.85
N PHE A 40 11.30 3.57 9.50
CA PHE A 40 11.25 3.03 10.87
C PHE A 40 11.64 1.56 10.96
N SER A 41 11.38 0.77 9.92
CA SER A 41 11.75 -0.64 9.85
C SER A 41 13.12 -0.90 9.23
N GLN A 42 13.82 0.17 8.81
CA GLN A 42 15.09 0.09 8.09
C GLN A 42 15.00 -0.88 6.89
N ALA A 43 13.87 -0.84 6.19
CA ALA A 43 13.61 -1.74 5.07
C ALA A 43 14.44 -1.36 3.85
N GLU A 44 14.94 -2.36 3.14
CA GLU A 44 15.75 -2.21 1.94
C GLU A 44 14.95 -2.56 0.69
N LEU A 45 15.18 -1.78 -0.37
CA LEU A 45 14.58 -2.00 -1.69
C LEU A 45 15.09 -3.33 -2.26
N PHE A 46 14.21 -4.30 -2.46
CA PHE A 46 14.56 -5.62 -2.97
C PHE A 46 13.99 -5.91 -4.36
N ALA A 47 12.93 -5.21 -4.78
CA ALA A 47 12.38 -5.34 -6.12
C ALA A 47 11.76 -4.03 -6.63
N GLU A 48 11.70 -3.91 -7.95
CA GLU A 48 11.12 -2.79 -8.67
C GLU A 48 10.15 -3.34 -9.73
N LEU A 49 8.98 -2.70 -9.90
CA LEU A 49 8.03 -3.05 -10.96
C LEU A 49 7.85 -1.84 -11.88
N TYR A 50 8.10 -2.05 -13.16
CA TYR A 50 7.92 -1.07 -14.23
C TYR A 50 6.75 -1.47 -15.11
N SER A 51 6.00 -0.51 -15.62
CA SER A 51 4.87 -0.75 -16.51
C SER A 51 4.83 0.29 -17.64
N PRO A 52 4.56 -0.12 -18.90
CA PRO A 52 4.27 0.82 -19.99
C PRO A 52 2.94 1.56 -19.80
N SER A 53 2.10 1.10 -18.88
CA SER A 53 0.84 1.76 -18.52
C SER A 53 0.99 2.82 -17.43
N PHE A 54 2.20 3.05 -16.93
CA PHE A 54 2.46 4.23 -16.12
C PHE A 54 2.50 5.49 -16.98
N PRO A 55 2.20 6.67 -16.42
CA PRO A 55 2.21 7.93 -17.18
C PRO A 55 3.54 8.13 -17.94
N ASP A 56 3.46 8.80 -19.09
CA ASP A 56 4.54 9.09 -20.05
C ASP A 56 5.51 10.17 -19.56
N ILE A 57 5.95 10.03 -18.30
CA ILE A 57 6.82 10.95 -17.60
C ILE A 57 8.12 10.27 -17.18
N VAL A 58 9.12 11.08 -16.81
CA VAL A 58 10.29 10.64 -16.06
C VAL A 58 10.30 11.29 -14.68
N ILE A 59 10.83 10.59 -13.70
CA ILE A 59 11.13 11.14 -12.39
C ILE A 59 12.54 11.72 -12.44
N VAL A 60 12.67 13.01 -12.12
CA VAL A 60 13.95 13.72 -12.06
C VAL A 60 14.33 13.95 -10.61
N ASP A 61 15.52 13.52 -10.21
CA ASP A 61 16.01 13.72 -8.86
C ASP A 61 16.66 15.11 -8.65
N LYS A 62 17.12 15.38 -7.42
CA LYS A 62 17.75 16.67 -7.06
C LYS A 62 19.06 16.94 -7.81
N GLY A 63 19.70 15.91 -8.37
CA GLY A 63 20.91 16.01 -9.18
C GLY A 63 20.62 16.16 -10.67
N GLY A 64 19.35 16.18 -11.08
CA GLY A 64 18.95 16.24 -12.49
C GLY A 64 19.05 14.89 -13.20
N VAL A 65 19.21 13.78 -12.48
CA VAL A 65 19.25 12.44 -13.07
C VAL A 65 17.82 11.92 -13.22
N CYS A 66 17.50 11.42 -14.42
CA CYS A 66 16.17 10.90 -14.74
C CYS A 66 16.08 9.38 -14.59
N ARG A 67 14.89 8.90 -14.21
CA ARG A 67 14.51 7.48 -14.25
C ARG A 67 13.04 7.32 -14.60
N LEU A 68 12.67 6.15 -15.11
CA LEU A 68 11.26 5.80 -15.31
C LEU A 68 10.52 5.70 -13.95
N PRO A 69 9.20 5.99 -13.93
CA PRO A 69 8.36 5.73 -12.77
C PRO A 69 8.28 4.23 -12.53
N ARG A 70 8.18 3.86 -11.25
CA ARG A 70 8.11 2.46 -10.83
C ARG A 70 7.34 2.28 -9.53
N TYR A 71 6.95 1.04 -9.30
CA TYR A 71 6.61 0.53 -7.98
C TYR A 71 7.86 -0.04 -7.34
N GLU A 72 7.94 0.04 -6.03
CA GLU A 72 9.11 -0.32 -5.24
C GLU A 72 8.68 -1.19 -4.06
N PHE A 73 9.37 -2.32 -3.88
CA PHE A 73 9.12 -3.27 -2.82
C PHE A 73 10.29 -3.29 -1.85
N TYR A 74 9.97 -3.12 -0.57
CA TYR A 74 10.94 -3.04 0.52
C TYR A 74 10.72 -4.15 1.54
N ALA A 75 11.80 -4.67 2.10
CA ALA A 75 11.76 -5.67 3.16
C ALA A 75 12.77 -5.32 4.28
N PRO A 76 12.39 -5.44 5.57
CA PRO A 76 13.34 -5.30 6.69
C PRO A 76 14.44 -6.36 6.63
N LYS A 77 15.66 -6.01 7.07
CA LYS A 77 16.78 -6.98 7.16
C LYS A 77 16.52 -8.12 8.15
N SER A 78 15.80 -7.83 9.22
CA SER A 78 15.55 -8.78 10.31
C SER A 78 14.33 -8.39 11.13
N GLY A 79 13.70 -9.37 11.76
CA GLY A 79 12.76 -9.18 12.87
C GLY A 79 11.31 -8.85 12.50
N ARG A 80 11.02 -8.45 11.25
CA ARG A 80 9.63 -8.20 10.82
C ARG A 80 9.32 -8.88 9.50
N ASN A 81 8.28 -9.68 9.53
CA ASN A 81 7.80 -10.43 8.39
C ASN A 81 6.79 -9.60 7.57
N ILE A 82 7.28 -8.49 7.01
CA ILE A 82 6.47 -7.56 6.21
C ILE A 82 7.16 -7.27 4.89
N ILE A 83 6.35 -7.01 3.86
CA ILE A 83 6.80 -6.40 2.61
C ILE A 83 6.05 -5.07 2.48
N ILE A 84 6.78 -4.00 2.14
CA ILE A 84 6.20 -2.66 1.98
C ILE A 84 6.24 -2.30 0.50
N LEU A 85 5.07 -1.99 -0.07
CA LEU A 85 4.91 -1.50 -1.44
C LEU A 85 4.63 0.01 -1.44
N THR A 86 5.40 0.76 -2.22
CA THR A 86 5.15 2.16 -2.56
C THR A 86 5.50 2.39 -4.04
N GLY A 87 5.38 3.63 -4.52
CA GLY A 87 5.69 3.94 -5.91
C GLY A 87 5.61 5.41 -6.25
N ASP A 88 6.03 5.73 -7.47
CA ASP A 88 6.01 7.10 -7.97
C ASP A 88 4.62 7.56 -8.38
N VAL A 89 3.86 6.67 -9.01
CA VAL A 89 2.61 6.94 -9.75
C VAL A 89 1.59 5.83 -9.53
N GLN A 90 0.41 5.97 -10.12
CA GLN A 90 -0.48 4.86 -10.48
C GLN A 90 -0.79 4.96 -11.98
N PRO A 91 -1.31 3.92 -12.63
CA PRO A 91 -1.81 4.04 -14.01
C PRO A 91 -2.84 5.18 -14.14
N PRO A 92 -3.00 5.77 -15.34
CA PRO A 92 -4.05 6.75 -15.61
C PRO A 92 -5.43 6.27 -15.14
N LEU A 93 -6.27 7.19 -14.65
CA LEU A 93 -7.56 6.84 -14.05
C LEU A 93 -8.55 6.20 -15.03
N ASP A 94 -8.40 6.50 -16.32
CA ASP A 94 -9.22 6.03 -17.42
C ASP A 94 -8.73 4.70 -18.03
N ASP A 95 -7.48 4.30 -17.79
CA ASP A 95 -6.94 3.00 -18.21
C ASP A 95 -7.22 1.90 -17.17
N ILE A 96 -8.49 1.50 -17.07
CA ILE A 96 -8.95 0.51 -16.09
C ILE A 96 -8.17 -0.83 -16.21
N PRO A 97 -7.97 -1.43 -17.39
CA PRO A 97 -7.22 -2.68 -17.51
C PRO A 97 -5.80 -2.60 -16.93
N ALA A 98 -5.10 -1.47 -17.09
CA ALA A 98 -3.77 -1.28 -16.53
C ALA A 98 -3.73 -1.37 -15.00
N HIS A 99 -4.76 -0.86 -14.30
CA HIS A 99 -4.85 -1.01 -12.84
C HIS A 99 -4.92 -2.48 -12.43
N TYR A 100 -5.72 -3.28 -13.15
CA TYR A 100 -5.84 -4.72 -12.89
C TYR A 100 -4.55 -5.48 -13.21
N GLU A 101 -3.87 -5.13 -14.30
CA GLU A 101 -2.60 -5.75 -14.68
C GLU A 101 -1.51 -5.50 -13.64
N VAL A 102 -1.28 -4.23 -13.27
CA VAL A 102 -0.25 -3.86 -12.29
C VAL A 102 -0.56 -4.44 -10.92
N CYS A 103 -1.82 -4.41 -10.47
CA CYS A 103 -2.22 -5.03 -9.20
C CYS A 103 -2.09 -6.56 -9.24
N GLY A 104 -2.38 -7.18 -10.38
CA GLY A 104 -2.19 -8.62 -10.60
C GLY A 104 -0.72 -9.02 -10.39
N MET A 105 0.20 -8.29 -11.00
CA MET A 105 1.64 -8.56 -10.86
C MET A 105 2.18 -8.35 -9.45
N VAL A 106 1.65 -7.35 -8.72
CA VAL A 106 1.96 -7.17 -7.30
C VAL A 106 1.57 -8.44 -6.53
N LEU A 107 0.37 -8.97 -6.77
CA LEU A 107 -0.11 -10.16 -6.08
C LEU A 107 0.62 -11.43 -6.55
N ASP A 108 1.02 -11.54 -7.82
CA ASP A 108 1.83 -12.65 -8.32
C ASP A 108 3.17 -12.72 -7.58
N LEU A 109 3.84 -11.57 -7.38
CA LEU A 109 5.05 -11.51 -6.56
C LEU A 109 4.74 -11.92 -5.10
N MET A 110 3.64 -11.48 -4.52
CA MET A 110 3.29 -11.81 -3.14
C MET A 110 2.97 -13.30 -2.94
N ASP A 111 2.38 -13.95 -3.94
CA ASP A 111 2.16 -15.39 -3.97
C ASP A 111 3.50 -16.15 -3.91
N GLU A 112 4.55 -15.68 -4.60
CA GLU A 112 5.90 -16.27 -4.53
C GLU A 112 6.55 -16.21 -3.13
N PHE A 113 6.10 -15.29 -2.26
CA PHE A 113 6.54 -15.20 -0.87
C PHE A 113 5.59 -15.88 0.13
N GLY A 114 4.49 -16.47 -0.36
CA GLY A 114 3.47 -17.11 0.47
C GLY A 114 2.65 -16.12 1.31
N CYS A 115 2.54 -14.87 0.87
CA CYS A 115 1.76 -13.83 1.54
C CYS A 115 0.29 -14.25 1.69
N LYS A 116 -0.24 -14.19 2.91
CA LYS A 116 -1.65 -14.51 3.22
C LYS A 116 -2.46 -13.29 3.66
N TYR A 117 -1.79 -12.21 4.03
CA TYR A 117 -2.42 -11.03 4.61
C TYR A 117 -1.94 -9.74 3.94
N ILE A 118 -2.87 -8.87 3.58
CA ILE A 118 -2.60 -7.58 2.95
C ILE A 118 -3.25 -6.43 3.72
N ILE A 119 -2.48 -5.36 3.92
CA ILE A 119 -2.94 -4.07 4.43
C ILE A 119 -2.73 -3.04 3.33
N THR A 120 -3.81 -2.49 2.77
CA THR A 120 -3.71 -1.36 1.86
C THR A 120 -3.99 -0.05 2.59
N ILE A 121 -3.35 1.02 2.16
CA ILE A 121 -3.45 2.33 2.80
C ILE A 121 -3.78 3.37 1.74
N GLY A 122 -4.76 4.21 2.02
CA GLY A 122 -5.22 5.25 1.11
C GLY A 122 -5.75 6.48 1.83
N GLY A 123 -6.10 7.50 1.03
CA GLY A 123 -6.86 8.64 1.50
C GLY A 123 -8.27 8.63 0.92
N ILE A 124 -9.22 9.19 1.66
CA ILE A 124 -10.58 9.47 1.15
C ILE A 124 -10.89 10.96 1.27
N PRO A 125 -11.57 11.55 0.28
CA PRO A 125 -12.02 12.93 0.39
C PRO A 125 -13.08 13.06 1.50
N SER A 126 -12.94 14.07 2.35
CA SER A 126 -13.93 14.44 3.36
C SER A 126 -14.17 15.94 3.34
N SER A 127 -15.43 16.33 3.52
CA SER A 127 -15.84 17.73 3.73
C SER A 127 -15.72 18.16 5.19
N GLN A 128 -15.48 17.23 6.11
CA GLN A 128 -15.31 17.53 7.53
C GLN A 128 -13.85 17.83 7.86
N PRO A 129 -13.59 18.78 8.78
CA PRO A 129 -12.24 19.08 9.24
C PRO A 129 -11.67 17.98 10.15
N VAL A 130 -12.53 17.08 10.65
CA VAL A 130 -12.13 15.98 11.52
C VAL A 130 -11.38 14.93 10.72
N LYS A 131 -10.17 14.62 11.18
CA LYS A 131 -9.28 13.60 10.60
C LYS A 131 -9.56 12.27 11.27
N GLU A 132 -10.23 11.40 10.55
CA GLU A 132 -10.66 10.08 11.00
C GLU A 132 -9.91 9.00 10.24
N VAL A 133 -9.74 7.86 10.89
CA VAL A 133 -9.18 6.65 10.29
C VAL A 133 -10.32 5.66 10.10
N TYR A 134 -10.55 5.27 8.86
CA TYR A 134 -11.57 4.30 8.49
C TYR A 134 -10.96 2.96 8.11
N VAL A 135 -11.77 1.90 8.21
CA VAL A 135 -11.41 0.56 7.79
C VAL A 135 -12.49 -0.11 6.94
N ALA A 136 -12.06 -0.79 5.89
CA ALA A 136 -12.85 -1.83 5.21
C ALA A 136 -11.99 -3.11 5.14
N ALA A 137 -12.60 -4.29 5.15
CA ALA A 137 -11.84 -5.54 5.18
C ALA A 137 -12.42 -6.62 4.26
N THR A 138 -11.61 -7.64 3.99
CA THR A 138 -12.05 -8.81 3.21
C THR A 138 -13.04 -9.68 3.97
N LYS A 139 -13.03 -9.61 5.31
CA LYS A 139 -13.90 -10.35 6.23
C LYS A 139 -14.50 -9.44 7.32
N PRO A 140 -15.72 -9.72 7.81
CA PRO A 140 -16.34 -8.95 8.88
C PRO A 140 -15.50 -8.92 10.18
N GLU A 141 -14.89 -10.04 10.55
CA GLU A 141 -14.16 -10.17 11.81
C GLU A 141 -12.93 -9.25 11.85
N ILE A 142 -12.24 -9.10 10.72
CA ILE A 142 -11.10 -8.17 10.56
C ILE A 142 -11.56 -6.71 10.68
N ALA A 143 -12.70 -6.37 10.07
CA ALA A 143 -13.24 -5.02 10.14
C ALA A 143 -13.61 -4.64 11.58
N VAL A 144 -14.25 -5.57 12.30
CA VAL A 144 -14.61 -5.40 13.72
C VAL A 144 -13.37 -5.25 14.59
N ASP A 145 -12.35 -6.10 14.42
CA ASP A 145 -11.09 -6.00 15.19
C ASP A 145 -10.43 -4.60 15.03
N TYR A 146 -10.37 -4.08 13.80
CA TYR A 146 -9.76 -2.78 13.55
C TYR A 146 -10.64 -1.63 14.08
N MET A 147 -11.95 -1.79 14.07
CA MET A 147 -12.89 -0.86 14.68
C MET A 147 -12.71 -0.79 16.21
N GLU A 148 -12.62 -1.93 16.88
CA GLU A 148 -12.35 -2.02 18.33
C GLU A 148 -10.99 -1.39 18.69
N LYS A 149 -10.03 -1.40 17.77
CA LYS A 149 -8.74 -0.72 17.90
C LYS A 149 -8.79 0.78 17.59
N GLY A 150 -9.95 1.33 17.22
CA GLY A 150 -10.21 2.77 17.09
C GLY A 150 -10.41 3.28 15.66
N ALA A 151 -10.54 2.40 14.66
CA ALA A 151 -10.99 2.81 13.33
C ALA A 151 -12.52 2.91 13.24
N ILE A 152 -13.02 3.59 12.20
CA ILE A 152 -14.44 3.67 11.87
C ILE A 152 -14.73 2.74 10.68
N ILE A 153 -15.80 1.95 10.73
CA ILE A 153 -16.18 1.10 9.60
C ILE A 153 -16.53 1.97 8.37
N TYR A 154 -15.83 1.74 7.26
CA TYR A 154 -16.11 2.38 5.98
C TYR A 154 -17.25 1.64 5.26
N GLY A 155 -18.49 1.94 5.65
CA GLY A 155 -19.70 1.34 5.08
C GLY A 155 -20.24 2.07 3.84
N GLY A 156 -20.72 1.32 2.84
CA GLY A 156 -21.47 1.87 1.70
C GLY A 156 -20.69 2.73 0.70
N GLY A 157 -19.37 2.85 0.86
CA GLY A 157 -18.49 3.64 -0.01
C GLY A 157 -17.81 2.82 -1.11
N ARG A 158 -16.88 3.47 -1.82
CA ARG A 158 -16.02 2.85 -2.86
C ARG A 158 -14.57 3.23 -2.60
N ILE A 159 -13.67 2.26 -2.70
CA ILE A 159 -12.23 2.48 -2.59
C ILE A 159 -11.65 2.39 -3.99
N MET A 160 -11.12 3.51 -4.48
CA MET A 160 -10.61 3.64 -5.84
C MET A 160 -9.12 3.27 -5.94
N GLY A 161 -8.69 2.86 -7.13
CA GLY A 161 -7.28 2.59 -7.45
C GLY A 161 -6.71 1.38 -6.71
N ALA A 162 -5.38 1.32 -6.65
CA ALA A 162 -4.65 0.18 -6.09
C ALA A 162 -5.04 -0.14 -4.64
N SER A 163 -5.36 0.86 -3.80
CA SER A 163 -5.75 0.63 -2.40
C SER A 163 -7.01 -0.24 -2.27
N GLY A 164 -7.98 -0.08 -3.17
CA GLY A 164 -9.18 -0.92 -3.19
C GLY A 164 -9.00 -2.19 -4.02
N LEU A 165 -8.37 -2.04 -5.18
CA LEU A 165 -8.25 -3.13 -6.16
C LEU A 165 -7.36 -4.27 -5.68
N LEU A 166 -6.21 -3.96 -5.05
CA LEU A 166 -5.36 -4.99 -4.45
C LEU A 166 -6.12 -5.79 -3.39
N LEU A 167 -6.90 -5.12 -2.52
CA LEU A 167 -7.69 -5.81 -1.49
C LEU A 167 -8.74 -6.75 -2.11
N GLY A 168 -9.45 -6.28 -3.14
CA GLY A 168 -10.46 -7.07 -3.84
C GLY A 168 -9.88 -8.27 -4.59
N LEU A 169 -8.77 -8.06 -5.30
CA LEU A 169 -8.08 -9.14 -6.04
C LEU A 169 -7.43 -10.15 -5.08
N ALA A 170 -6.80 -9.67 -4.00
CA ALA A 170 -6.22 -10.52 -2.96
C ALA A 170 -7.28 -11.44 -2.33
N LYS A 171 -8.47 -10.90 -2.02
CA LYS A 171 -9.61 -11.71 -1.55
C LYS A 171 -9.97 -12.84 -2.51
N ARG A 172 -9.95 -12.58 -3.83
CA ARG A 172 -10.22 -13.61 -4.85
C ARG A 172 -9.15 -14.70 -4.92
N ARG A 173 -7.92 -14.40 -4.47
CA ARG A 173 -6.80 -15.34 -4.37
C ARG A 173 -6.75 -16.07 -3.01
N GLY A 174 -7.72 -15.85 -2.13
CA GLY A 174 -7.75 -16.46 -0.80
C GLY A 174 -6.89 -15.75 0.24
N MET A 175 -6.35 -14.56 -0.09
CA MET A 175 -5.69 -13.70 0.90
C MET A 175 -6.72 -12.90 1.69
N GLU A 176 -6.37 -12.61 2.94
CA GLU A 176 -7.17 -11.80 3.85
C GLU A 176 -6.57 -10.41 4.02
N GLY A 177 -7.32 -9.45 4.54
CA GLY A 177 -6.75 -8.12 4.70
C GLY A 177 -7.72 -7.02 5.02
N ALA A 178 -7.17 -5.83 5.15
CA ALA A 178 -7.89 -4.59 5.41
C ALA A 178 -7.34 -3.42 4.58
N CYS A 179 -8.21 -2.47 4.26
CA CYS A 179 -7.85 -1.15 3.76
C CYS A 179 -8.02 -0.13 4.88
N ILE A 180 -6.96 0.62 5.17
CA ILE A 180 -6.94 1.72 6.14
C ILE A 180 -6.99 3.03 5.38
N LEU A 181 -7.97 3.87 5.68
CA LEU A 181 -8.25 5.09 4.93
C LEU A 181 -8.19 6.29 5.87
N GLY A 182 -7.33 7.26 5.59
CA GLY A 182 -7.35 8.55 6.28
C GLY A 182 -8.24 9.55 5.56
N SER A 183 -9.12 10.26 6.28
CA SER A 183 -9.86 11.39 5.68
C SER A 183 -8.93 12.57 5.38
N THR A 184 -9.20 13.27 4.27
CA THR A 184 -8.46 14.46 3.89
C THR A 184 -9.31 15.40 3.03
N MET A 185 -9.01 16.70 3.04
CA MET A 185 -9.77 17.71 2.30
C MET A 185 -9.36 17.82 0.82
N GLY A 186 -8.32 17.11 0.38
CA GLY A 186 -7.88 17.24 -1.01
C GLY A 186 -6.75 16.31 -1.46
N LEU A 187 -6.17 16.67 -2.59
CA LEU A 187 -5.12 15.91 -3.28
C LEU A 187 -3.70 16.25 -2.82
N THR A 188 -3.53 17.38 -2.11
CA THR A 188 -2.21 17.81 -1.60
C THR A 188 -1.78 16.95 -0.41
N ALA A 189 -0.48 16.92 -0.12
CA ALA A 189 0.06 16.09 0.95
C ALA A 189 -0.53 16.47 2.34
N ASP A 190 -1.23 15.54 2.98
CA ASP A 190 -1.83 15.69 4.30
C ASP A 190 -1.05 14.88 5.34
N ARG A 191 -0.01 15.51 5.88
CA ARG A 191 0.92 14.86 6.82
C ARG A 191 0.26 14.47 8.14
N GLU A 192 -0.73 15.22 8.58
CA GLU A 192 -1.40 14.96 9.85
C GLU A 192 -2.33 13.74 9.72
N SER A 193 -3.13 13.65 8.65
CA SER A 193 -3.93 12.44 8.40
C SER A 193 -3.03 11.22 8.18
N ALA A 194 -1.93 11.39 7.45
CA ALA A 194 -0.93 10.33 7.29
C ALA A 194 -0.33 9.89 8.63
N PHE A 195 -0.07 10.81 9.54
CA PHE A 195 0.48 10.46 10.86
C PHE A 195 -0.53 9.73 11.75
N GLN A 196 -1.82 10.09 11.68
CA GLN A 196 -2.87 9.34 12.39
C GLN A 196 -3.01 7.92 11.85
N VAL A 197 -3.00 7.76 10.53
CA VAL A 197 -3.01 6.45 9.89
C VAL A 197 -1.75 5.65 10.24
N PHE A 198 -0.57 6.28 10.27
CA PHE A 198 0.68 5.62 10.68
C PHE A 198 0.61 5.15 12.14
N LYS A 199 0.11 5.97 13.07
CA LYS A 199 -0.10 5.58 14.48
C LYS A 199 -1.05 4.40 14.63
N PHE A 200 -2.15 4.42 13.87
CA PHE A 200 -3.09 3.31 13.85
C PHE A 200 -2.43 2.04 13.28
N LEU A 201 -1.70 2.16 12.17
CA LEU A 201 -0.93 1.07 11.57
C LEU A 201 0.08 0.47 12.55
N THR A 202 0.84 1.28 13.28
CA THR A 202 1.81 0.76 14.26
C THR A 202 1.12 0.01 15.39
N LYS A 203 -0.02 0.53 15.88
CA LYS A 203 -0.83 -0.12 16.92
C LYS A 203 -1.34 -1.49 16.48
N ILE A 204 -1.73 -1.67 15.21
CA ILE A 204 -2.19 -2.98 14.71
C ILE A 204 -1.04 -3.94 14.42
N LEU A 205 0.16 -3.45 14.11
CA LEU A 205 1.34 -4.27 13.81
C LEU A 205 2.13 -4.70 15.06
N GLU A 206 1.95 -4.03 16.21
CA GLU A 206 2.59 -4.38 17.48
C GLU A 206 2.22 -5.81 17.95
N PRO A 207 0.93 -6.22 18.01
CA PRO A 207 0.56 -7.59 18.39
C PRO A 207 1.03 -8.66 17.39
N MET A 208 1.24 -8.29 16.12
CA MET A 208 1.69 -9.22 15.07
C MET A 208 3.19 -9.59 15.21
N GLN A 209 3.91 -8.99 16.16
CA GLN A 209 5.33 -9.26 16.42
C GLN A 209 5.57 -10.23 17.58
N GLU A 210 4.54 -10.59 18.37
CA GLU A 210 4.68 -11.45 19.56
C GLU A 210 4.56 -12.96 19.27
N GLU A 211 4.26 -13.36 18.02
CA GLU A 211 4.11 -14.78 17.63
C GLU A 211 5.39 -15.45 17.08
N VAL A 212 6.59 -15.02 17.54
CA VAL A 212 7.87 -15.68 17.19
C VAL A 212 8.51 -16.35 18.40
#